data_AF-A0A6J4HU77-F1
#
_entry.id   AF-A0A6J4HU77-F1
#
_cell.length_a   1.000
_cell.length_b   1.000
_cell.length_c   1.000
_cell.angle_alpha   90.00
_cell.angle_beta   90.00
_cell.angle_gamma   90.00
#
_symmetry.space_group_name_H-M   'P 1'
#
loop_
_entity.id
_entity.type
_entity.pdbx_description
1 polymer ?
#
loop_
_entity_poly.entity_id
_entity_poly.type
_entity_poly.pdbx_seq_one_letter_code
_entity_poly.pdbx_strand_id
1 'polypeptide(L)'
;MSRGRHEPAAATWPGPDELVREVTGMVRTALSDYGEWRGPIAPNARLDADLRMQSVEFAGLRAALAERWGPAADPEPLLRSLDLAGLAALTVADLAGHVHRAAR
;
A
#
# COMPACT_ATOMS: atom_id res chain seq x y z
N MET A 1 -9.43 -30.52 -34.51
CA MET A 1 -10.43 -30.23 -33.45
C MET A 1 -9.74 -29.45 -32.36
N SER A 2 -10.29 -28.29 -32.06
CA SER A 2 -9.64 -27.14 -31.43
C SER A 2 -9.18 -27.43 -30.00
N ARG A 3 -7.91 -27.09 -29.71
CA ARG A 3 -7.46 -26.85 -28.33
C ARG A 3 -8.26 -25.66 -27.81
N GLY A 4 -9.08 -25.90 -26.78
CA GLY A 4 -9.75 -24.84 -26.04
C GLY A 4 -8.70 -23.85 -25.57
N ARG A 5 -8.74 -22.64 -26.14
CA ARG A 5 -7.98 -21.50 -25.65
C ARG A 5 -8.52 -21.27 -24.24
N HIS A 6 -7.75 -21.59 -23.20
CA HIS A 6 -7.98 -20.95 -21.91
C HIS A 6 -7.75 -19.47 -22.19
N GLU A 7 -8.83 -18.70 -22.37
CA GLU A 7 -8.78 -17.27 -22.14
C GLU A 7 -8.28 -17.11 -20.70
N PRO A 8 -7.13 -16.45 -20.46
CA PRO A 8 -6.79 -16.09 -19.10
C PRO A 8 -7.94 -15.23 -18.59
N ALA A 9 -8.62 -15.68 -17.53
CA ALA A 9 -9.55 -14.83 -16.80
C ALA A 9 -8.81 -13.51 -16.56
N ALA A 10 -9.34 -12.40 -17.10
CA ALA A 10 -8.76 -11.08 -16.88
C ALA A 10 -8.47 -10.97 -15.39
N ALA A 11 -7.20 -10.81 -15.02
CA ALA A 11 -6.78 -10.71 -13.63
C ALA A 11 -7.66 -9.64 -12.98
N THR A 12 -8.62 -10.07 -12.16
CA THR A 12 -9.63 -9.19 -11.62
C THR A 12 -8.92 -8.43 -10.54
N TRP A 13 -8.64 -7.15 -10.79
CA TRP A 13 -7.95 -6.36 -9.80
C TRP A 13 -8.77 -6.26 -8.52
N PRO A 14 -8.11 -6.28 -7.35
CA PRO A 14 -8.80 -6.16 -6.08
C PRO A 14 -9.58 -4.86 -6.04
N GLY A 15 -10.79 -4.96 -5.48
CA GLY A 15 -11.61 -3.80 -5.24
C GLY A 15 -10.93 -2.86 -4.21
N PRO A 16 -11.39 -1.60 -4.11
CA PRO A 16 -10.82 -0.63 -3.17
C PRO A 16 -10.73 -1.15 -1.72
N ASP A 17 -11.78 -1.81 -1.22
CA ASP A 17 -11.81 -2.33 0.15
C ASP A 17 -10.82 -3.49 0.38
N GLU A 18 -10.57 -4.29 -0.65
CA GLU A 18 -9.60 -5.37 -0.60
C GLU A 18 -8.18 -4.83 -0.60
N LEU A 19 -7.89 -3.81 -1.42
CA LEU A 19 -6.61 -3.11 -1.38
C LEU A 19 -6.35 -2.43 -0.03
N VAL A 20 -7.36 -1.80 0.58
CA VAL A 20 -7.20 -1.21 1.91
C VAL A 20 -6.83 -2.28 2.94
N ARG A 21 -7.51 -3.43 2.94
CA ARG A 21 -7.19 -4.54 3.85
C ARG A 21 -5.77 -5.07 3.62
N GLU A 22 -5.38 -5.22 2.37
CA GLU A 22 -4.08 -5.76 1.99
C GLU A 22 -2.93 -4.82 2.34
N VAL A 23 -3.05 -3.54 1.97
CA VAL A 23 -2.09 -2.50 2.34
C VAL A 23 -2.02 -2.33 3.85
N THR A 24 -3.14 -2.43 4.58
CA THR A 24 -3.14 -2.46 6.05
C THR A 24 -2.31 -3.62 6.60
N GLY A 25 -2.40 -4.81 5.98
CA GLY A 25 -1.57 -5.96 6.32
C GLY A 25 -0.08 -5.69 6.09
N MET A 26 0.27 -5.08 4.97
CA MET A 26 1.66 -4.74 4.64
C MET A 26 2.23 -3.66 5.56
N VAL A 27 1.44 -2.64 5.90
CA VAL A 27 1.79 -1.63 6.90
C VAL A 27 2.08 -2.31 8.25
N ARG A 28 1.25 -3.26 8.68
CA ARG A 28 1.49 -4.02 9.92
C ARG A 28 2.79 -4.81 9.85
N THR A 29 3.07 -5.49 8.75
CA THR A 29 4.31 -6.24 8.56
C THR A 29 5.52 -5.30 8.66
N ALA A 30 5.50 -4.18 7.93
CA ALA A 30 6.59 -3.21 7.95
C ALA A 30 6.85 -2.64 9.36
N LEU A 31 5.80 -2.33 10.13
CA LEU A 31 5.94 -1.93 11.53
C LEU A 31 6.51 -3.06 12.40
N SER A 32 6.15 -4.32 12.08
CA SER A 32 6.53 -5.51 12.85
C SER A 32 7.98 -5.95 12.63
N ASP A 33 8.58 -5.62 11.49
CA ASP A 33 9.97 -5.98 11.13
C ASP A 33 11.01 -5.31 12.05
N TYR A 34 10.65 -4.18 12.66
CA TYR A 34 11.55 -3.37 13.51
C TYR A 34 11.04 -3.23 14.96
N GLY A 35 9.89 -3.82 15.29
CA GLY A 35 9.33 -3.86 16.65
C GLY A 35 7.90 -4.41 16.65
N GLU A 36 7.41 -5.00 17.73
CA GLU A 36 6.10 -5.66 17.68
C GLU A 36 4.92 -4.67 17.67
N TRP A 37 4.14 -4.61 16.58
CA TRP A 37 2.91 -3.83 16.51
C TRP A 37 1.66 -4.65 16.85
N ARG A 38 1.09 -4.39 18.04
CA ARG A 38 -0.10 -5.10 18.55
C ARG A 38 -1.43 -4.33 18.39
N GLY A 39 -1.38 -3.06 17.99
CA GLY A 39 -2.56 -2.20 17.89
C GLY A 39 -3.43 -2.48 16.65
N PRO A 40 -4.72 -2.09 16.65
CA PRO A 40 -5.50 -2.00 15.43
C PRO A 40 -4.92 -0.92 14.50
N ILE A 41 -5.10 -1.09 13.19
CA ILE A 41 -4.72 -0.10 12.18
C ILE A 41 -5.99 0.21 11.40
N ALA A 42 -6.48 1.45 11.54
CA ALA A 42 -7.64 1.91 10.81
C ALA A 42 -7.24 2.44 9.42
N PRO A 43 -8.12 2.40 8.42
CA PRO A 43 -7.82 2.95 7.10
C PRO A 43 -7.45 4.44 7.12
N ASN A 44 -8.03 5.22 8.03
CA ASN A 44 -7.74 6.64 8.21
C ASN A 44 -6.56 6.91 9.17
N ALA A 45 -5.86 5.88 9.65
CA ALA A 45 -4.69 6.06 10.49
C ALA A 45 -3.58 6.74 9.66
N ARG A 46 -3.04 7.83 10.20
CA ARG A 46 -1.91 8.56 9.62
C ARG A 46 -0.63 7.81 9.87
N LEU A 47 0.20 7.69 8.83
CA LEU A 47 1.48 6.96 8.92
C LEU A 47 2.40 7.58 9.96
N ASP A 48 2.43 8.91 10.04
CA ASP A 48 3.24 9.65 11.01
C ASP A 48 2.57 9.71 12.39
N ALA A 49 1.50 10.47 12.56
CA ALA A 49 0.99 10.79 13.89
C ALA A 49 0.39 9.59 14.66
N ASP A 50 -0.30 8.68 13.95
CA ASP A 50 -1.08 7.61 14.59
C ASP A 50 -0.27 6.29 14.63
N LEU A 51 0.48 5.99 13.57
CA LEU A 51 1.30 4.78 13.48
C LEU A 51 2.76 5.00 13.87
N ARG A 52 3.23 6.26 13.91
CA ARG A 52 4.63 6.62 14.18
C ARG A 52 5.62 5.82 13.36
N MET A 53 5.28 5.60 12.09
CA MET A 53 6.12 4.87 11.15
C MET A 53 7.42 5.65 10.92
N GLN A 54 8.57 5.04 11.17
CA GLN A 54 9.85 5.68 10.90
C GLN A 54 10.24 5.49 9.44
N SER A 55 11.29 6.19 9.03
CA SER A 55 11.79 6.17 7.66
C SER A 55 12.23 4.77 7.21
N VAL A 56 12.70 3.92 8.13
CA VAL A 56 13.16 2.57 7.82
C VAL A 56 12.00 1.60 7.56
N GLU A 57 10.95 1.61 8.40
CA GLU A 57 9.74 0.82 8.16
C GLU A 57 9.05 1.29 6.87
N PHE A 58 9.03 2.61 6.63
CA PHE A 58 8.43 3.15 5.42
C PHE A 58 9.22 2.77 4.16
N ALA A 59 10.55 2.75 4.20
CA ALA A 59 11.37 2.25 3.09
C ALA A 59 11.07 0.76 2.78
N GLY A 60 10.92 -0.07 3.82
CA GLY A 60 10.51 -1.47 3.68
C GLY A 60 9.12 -1.62 3.06
N LEU A 61 8.15 -0.82 3.52
CA LEU A 61 6.79 -0.80 2.96
C LEU A 61 6.82 -0.43 1.47
N ARG A 62 7.57 0.59 1.08
CA ARG A 62 7.69 1.02 -0.32
C ARG A 62 8.23 -0.09 -1.22
N ALA A 63 9.28 -0.78 -0.76
CA ALA A 63 9.84 -1.92 -1.48
C ALA A 63 8.79 -3.04 -1.63
N ALA A 64 8.09 -3.39 -0.55
CA ALA A 64 7.08 -4.44 -0.58
C ALA A 64 5.89 -4.10 -1.52
N LEU A 65 5.44 -2.83 -1.54
CA LEU A 65 4.41 -2.36 -2.47
C LEU A 65 4.88 -2.53 -3.93
N ALA A 66 6.10 -2.09 -4.23
CA ALA A 66 6.66 -2.18 -5.57
C ALA A 66 6.90 -3.62 -6.02
N GLU A 67 7.32 -4.51 -5.12
CA GLU A 67 7.48 -5.95 -5.40
C GLU A 67 6.15 -6.62 -5.73
N ARG A 68 5.07 -6.24 -5.05
CA ARG A 68 3.77 -6.89 -5.19
C ARG A 68 2.95 -6.41 -6.39
N TRP A 69 2.94 -5.11 -6.66
CA TRP A 69 2.11 -4.52 -7.73
C TRP A 69 2.92 -3.83 -8.83
N GLY A 70 4.26 -3.91 -8.77
CA GLY A 70 5.16 -3.32 -9.75
C GLY A 70 5.61 -1.90 -9.40
N PRO A 71 6.57 -1.34 -10.15
CA PRO A 71 7.26 -0.09 -9.80
C PRO A 71 6.34 1.13 -9.65
N ALA A 72 5.20 1.15 -10.35
CA ALA A 72 4.23 2.25 -10.26
C ALA A 72 3.54 2.33 -8.88
N ALA A 73 3.50 1.21 -8.13
CA ALA A 73 2.92 1.15 -6.80
C ALA A 73 3.82 1.74 -5.70
N ASP A 74 5.09 2.06 -6.00
CA ASP A 74 5.91 2.87 -5.11
C ASP A 74 5.24 4.25 -4.92
N PRO A 75 4.91 4.67 -3.69
CA PRO A 75 4.29 5.96 -3.42
C PRO A 75 5.23 7.16 -3.62
N GLU A 76 6.50 6.98 -3.99
CA GLU A 76 7.43 8.09 -4.27
C GLU A 76 6.83 9.25 -5.08
N PRO A 77 6.10 9.04 -6.20
CA PRO A 77 5.50 10.14 -6.95
C PRO A 77 4.41 10.88 -6.16
N LEU A 78 3.62 10.14 -5.37
CA LEU A 78 2.63 10.72 -4.46
C LEU A 78 3.33 11.60 -3.42
N LEU A 79 4.38 11.09 -2.77
CA LEU A 79 5.10 11.82 -1.72
C LEU A 79 5.68 13.14 -2.22
N ARG A 80 6.25 13.16 -3.43
CA ARG A 80 6.79 14.38 -4.04
C ARG A 80 5.73 15.42 -4.40
N SER A 81 4.46 15.02 -4.50
CA SER A 81 3.34 15.93 -4.77
C SER A 81 2.77 16.57 -3.52
N LEU A 82 3.12 16.07 -2.33
CA LEU A 82 2.59 16.53 -1.05
C LEU A 82 3.50 17.59 -0.43
N ASP A 83 2.88 18.57 0.22
CA ASP A 83 3.57 19.48 1.15
C ASP A 83 3.72 18.83 2.54
N LEU A 84 4.31 19.53 3.49
CA LEU A 84 4.52 18.99 4.85
C LEU A 84 3.20 18.63 5.54
N ALA A 85 2.15 19.42 5.33
CA ALA A 85 0.83 19.12 5.90
C ALA A 85 0.24 17.85 5.28
N GLY A 86 0.37 17.68 3.96
CA GLY A 86 -0.05 16.49 3.23
C GLY A 86 0.72 15.24 3.65
N LEU A 87 2.04 15.34 3.85
CA LEU A 87 2.86 14.23 4.34
C LEU A 87 2.43 13.82 5.75
N ALA A 88 2.20 14.78 6.66
CA ALA A 88 1.74 14.50 8.02
C ALA A 88 0.30 13.94 8.06
N ALA A 89 -0.51 14.23 7.05
CA ALA A 89 -1.88 13.75 6.93
C ALA A 89 -2.02 12.43 6.16
N LEU A 90 -0.94 11.91 5.55
CA LEU A 90 -0.98 10.72 4.70
C LEU A 90 -1.48 9.49 5.47
N THR A 91 -2.55 8.87 4.96
CA THR A 91 -3.19 7.71 5.60
C THR A 91 -2.91 6.39 4.89
N VAL A 92 -3.26 5.29 5.55
CA VAL A 92 -3.27 3.93 4.95
C VAL A 92 -4.21 3.86 3.73
N ALA A 93 -5.38 4.50 3.80
CA ALA A 93 -6.33 4.54 2.70
C ALA A 93 -5.78 5.31 1.48
N ASP A 94 -5.01 6.39 1.70
CA ASP A 94 -4.38 7.13 0.62
C ASP A 94 -3.34 6.29 -0.12
N LEU A 95 -2.54 5.51 0.61
CA LEU A 95 -1.61 4.54 0.02
C LEU A 95 -2.34 3.48 -0.81
N ALA A 96 -3.44 2.90 -0.28
CA ALA A 96 -4.24 1.94 -1.03
C ALA A 96 -4.85 2.56 -2.30
N GLY A 97 -5.28 3.84 -2.22
CA GLY A 97 -5.76 4.60 -3.36
C GLY A 97 -4.68 4.86 -4.41
N HIS A 98 -3.43 5.10 -3.99
CA HIS A 98 -2.27 5.18 -4.88
C HIS A 98 -2.04 3.86 -5.62
N VAL A 99 -1.96 2.74 -4.89
CA VAL A 99 -1.78 1.40 -5.46
C VAL A 99 -2.92 1.08 -6.45
N HIS A 100 -4.17 1.40 -6.09
CA HIS A 100 -5.31 1.17 -7.00
C HIS A 100 -5.19 1.94 -8.31
N ARG A 101 -4.68 3.17 -8.28
CA ARG A 101 -4.45 3.97 -9.50
C ARG A 101 -3.25 3.47 -10.30
N ALA A 102 -2.19 3.05 -9.63
CA ALA A 102 -0.96 2.54 -10.25
C ALA A 102 -1.13 1.18 -10.92
N ALA A 103 -2.07 0.37 -10.43
CA ALA A 103 -2.36 -0.96 -10.95
C ALA A 103 -3.19 -0.94 -12.25
N ARG A 104 -3.85 0.17 -12.60
CA ARG A 104 -4.67 0.33 -13.81
C ARG A 104 -3.84 0.71 -15.04
#